data_AF-A0A1Q7Q6Q1-F1
#
_entry.id   AF-A0A1Q7Q6Q1-F1
#
_cell.length_a   1.000
_cell.length_b   1.000
_cell.length_c   1.000
_cell.angle_alpha   90.00
_cell.angle_beta   90.00
_cell.angle_gamma   90.00
#
_symmetry.space_group_name_H-M   'P 1'
#
loop_
_entity.id
_entity.type
_entity.pdbx_description
1 polymer ?
#
loop_
_entity_poly.entity_id
_entity_poly.type
_entity_poly.pdbx_seq_one_letter_code
_entity_poly.pdbx_strand_id
1 'polypeptide(L)'
;MPGRFEKIACAIVLVIAAAIIADGFKHALAPAGQFSGPPGPGALFALGGICLLAGLADLRFIIRGTLSPTQRISRHLWRMCFAFFVATGSFFLGQQKVMPHAVRGSPILFVLAFSPFALMLFWLVWVRFSKMISGLKLLDAASASPPRPHGMTES
;
A
#
# COMPACT_ATOMS: atom_id res chain seq x y z
N MET A 1 12.21 12.33 -15.85
CA MET A 1 11.25 13.29 -15.26
C MET A 1 9.89 12.61 -15.07
N PRO A 2 9.19 12.82 -13.95
CA PRO A 2 7.85 12.26 -13.76
C PRO A 2 6.88 12.87 -14.79
N GLY A 3 6.19 12.02 -15.53
CA GLY A 3 5.23 12.43 -16.55
C GLY A 3 4.02 13.15 -15.96
N ARG A 4 3.34 13.98 -16.77
CA ARG A 4 2.14 14.75 -16.36
C ARG A 4 1.06 13.85 -15.72
N PHE A 5 0.91 12.63 -16.21
CA PHE A 5 -0.02 11.63 -15.66
C PHE A 5 0.24 11.25 -14.20
N GLU A 6 1.50 11.11 -13.77
CA GLU A 6 1.80 10.72 -12.39
C GLU A 6 1.46 11.85 -11.40
N LYS A 7 1.68 13.10 -11.80
CA LYS A 7 1.30 14.28 -11.01
C LYS A 7 -0.22 14.38 -10.86
N ILE A 8 -0.96 14.18 -11.95
CA ILE A 8 -2.43 14.19 -11.94
C ILE A 8 -2.96 13.05 -11.07
N ALA A 9 -2.42 11.84 -11.22
CA ALA A 9 -2.84 10.69 -10.42
C ALA A 9 -2.55 10.89 -8.92
N CYS A 10 -1.41 11.48 -8.56
CA CYS A 10 -1.08 11.81 -7.17
C CYS A 10 -2.04 12.88 -6.61
N ALA A 11 -2.34 13.92 -7.38
CA ALA A 11 -3.27 14.97 -6.96
C ALA A 11 -4.68 14.42 -6.72
N ILE A 12 -5.18 13.57 -7.63
CA ILE A 12 -6.48 12.90 -7.49
C ILE A 12 -6.52 12.07 -6.20
N VAL A 13 -5.49 11.27 -5.93
CA VAL A 13 -5.44 10.43 -4.71
C VAL A 13 -5.43 11.27 -3.44
N LEU A 14 -4.69 12.38 -3.41
CA LEU A 14 -4.66 13.29 -2.26
C LEU A 14 -6.00 14.01 -2.03
N VAL A 15 -6.68 14.42 -3.10
CA VAL A 15 -8.03 15.02 -3.02
C VAL A 15 -9.03 13.99 -2.47
N ILE A 16 -9.00 12.75 -2.97
CA ILE A 16 -9.85 11.67 -2.47
C ILE A 16 -9.56 11.40 -0.99
N ALA A 17 -8.28 11.34 -0.59
CA ALA A 17 -7.90 11.14 0.81
C ALA A 17 -8.46 12.26 1.71
N ALA A 18 -8.31 13.52 1.29
CA ALA A 18 -8.81 14.67 2.03
C ALA A 18 -10.35 14.66 2.17
N ALA A 19 -11.06 14.32 1.08
CA ALA A 19 -12.52 14.21 1.10
C ALA A 19 -13.01 13.14 2.09
N ILE A 20 -12.37 11.96 2.10
CA ILE A 20 -12.74 10.85 2.99
C ILE A 20 -12.45 11.17 4.45
N ILE A 21 -11.32 11.83 4.73
CA ILE A 21 -10.99 12.31 6.09
C ILE A 21 -12.00 13.37 6.54
N ALA A 22 -12.38 14.31 5.66
CA ALA A 22 -13.38 15.33 5.97
C ALA A 22 -14.74 14.71 6.29
N ASP A 23 -15.16 13.66 5.56
CA ASP A 23 -16.37 12.92 5.88
C ASP A 23 -16.25 12.16 7.21
N GLY A 24 -15.07 11.62 7.55
CA GLY A 24 -14.78 11.05 8.86
C GLY A 24 -15.01 12.06 10.00
N PHE A 25 -14.53 13.29 9.84
CA PHE A 25 -14.77 14.38 10.80
C PHE A 25 -16.26 14.75 10.91
N LYS A 26 -16.98 14.84 9.78
CA LYS A 26 -18.43 15.12 9.80
C LYS A 26 -19.19 14.05 10.59
N HIS A 27 -18.87 12.77 10.39
CA HIS A 27 -19.50 11.67 11.11
C HIS A 27 -19.11 11.62 12.59
N ALA A 28 -17.87 11.98 12.94
CA ALA A 28 -17.38 11.98 14.32
C ALA A 28 -17.96 13.14 15.15
N LEU A 29 -18.23 14.28 14.53
CA LEU A 29 -18.77 15.49 15.18
C LEU A 29 -20.30 15.57 15.10
N ALA A 30 -20.94 14.67 14.34
CA ALA A 30 -22.38 14.65 14.18
C ALA A 30 -23.08 14.24 15.49
N PRO A 31 -24.28 14.78 15.77
CA PRO A 31 -25.13 14.32 16.87
C PRO A 31 -25.34 12.80 16.82
N ALA A 32 -25.34 12.18 18.00
CA ALA A 32 -25.55 10.74 18.13
C ALA A 32 -26.85 10.31 17.42
N GLY A 33 -26.74 9.33 16.52
CA GLY A 33 -27.86 8.80 15.74
C GLY A 33 -28.05 9.40 14.36
N GLN A 34 -27.42 10.54 14.03
CA GLN A 34 -27.53 11.18 12.71
C GLN A 34 -26.90 10.33 11.58
N PHE A 35 -25.82 9.60 11.91
CA PHE A 35 -25.20 8.61 11.03
C PHE A 35 -25.11 7.26 11.75
N SER A 36 -26.23 6.55 11.80
CA SER A 36 -26.37 5.25 12.46
C SER A 36 -26.06 4.05 11.54
N GLY A 37 -25.73 4.30 10.27
CA GLY A 37 -25.37 3.28 9.28
C GLY A 37 -23.85 3.11 9.10
N PRO A 38 -23.37 1.90 8.75
CA PRO A 38 -22.01 1.72 8.25
C PRO A 38 -21.77 2.50 6.95
N PRO A 39 -20.53 2.97 6.67
CA PRO A 39 -19.33 2.87 7.51
C PRO A 39 -19.29 3.93 8.63
N GLY A 40 -18.94 3.50 9.85
CA GLY A 40 -18.75 4.43 10.96
C GLY A 40 -17.49 5.30 10.83
N PRO A 41 -17.31 6.31 11.70
CA PRO A 41 -16.22 7.30 11.59
C PRO A 41 -14.83 6.66 11.55
N GLY A 42 -14.60 5.62 12.37
CA GLY A 42 -13.31 4.91 12.41
C GLY A 42 -12.91 4.26 11.08
N ALA A 43 -13.88 3.73 10.32
CA ALA A 43 -13.61 3.13 9.02
C ALA A 43 -13.26 4.20 7.98
N LEU A 44 -13.91 5.37 8.03
CA LEU A 44 -13.60 6.52 7.18
C LEU A 44 -12.18 7.05 7.45
N PHE A 45 -11.79 7.18 8.73
CA PHE A 45 -10.43 7.60 9.07
C PHE A 45 -9.37 6.56 8.66
N ALA A 46 -9.64 5.27 8.86
CA ALA A 46 -8.71 4.21 8.43
C ALA A 46 -8.52 4.25 6.89
N LEU A 47 -9.61 4.34 6.13
CA LEU A 47 -9.57 4.37 4.68
C LEU A 47 -8.91 5.66 4.15
N GLY A 48 -9.26 6.82 4.73
CA GLY A 48 -8.66 8.10 4.44
C GLY A 48 -7.17 8.15 4.75
N GLY A 49 -6.75 7.58 5.89
CA GLY A 49 -5.35 7.44 6.27
C GLY A 49 -4.55 6.56 5.30
N ILE A 50 -5.11 5.44 4.84
CA ILE A 50 -4.46 4.59 3.84
C ILE A 50 -4.33 5.33 2.50
N CYS A 51 -5.37 6.04 2.05
CA CYS A 51 -5.29 6.88 0.84
C CYS A 51 -4.25 8.00 0.99
N LEU A 52 -4.13 8.61 2.17
CA LEU A 52 -3.14 9.64 2.46
C LEU A 52 -1.71 9.08 2.41
N LEU A 53 -1.48 7.93 3.04
CA LEU A 53 -0.18 7.23 2.99
C LEU A 53 0.20 6.84 1.56
N ALA A 54 -0.77 6.37 0.77
CA ALA A 54 -0.57 6.06 -0.65
C ALA A 54 -0.22 7.31 -1.46
N GLY A 55 -0.92 8.43 -1.23
CA GLY A 55 -0.63 9.71 -1.85
C GLY A 55 0.73 10.27 -1.47
N LEU A 56 1.14 10.17 -0.19
CA LEU A 56 2.48 10.55 0.26
C LEU A 56 3.56 9.65 -0.34
N ALA A 57 3.30 8.35 -0.48
CA ALA A 57 4.23 7.44 -1.14
C ALA A 57 4.43 7.81 -2.62
N ASP A 58 3.35 8.15 -3.33
CA ASP A 58 3.39 8.65 -4.72
C ASP A 58 4.11 10.02 -4.79
N LEU A 59 3.87 10.94 -3.85
CA LEU A 59 4.49 12.26 -3.80
C LEU A 59 6.00 12.18 -3.52
N ARG A 60 6.41 11.41 -2.51
CA ARG A 60 7.82 11.16 -2.16
C ARG A 60 8.59 10.56 -3.34
N PHE A 61 7.87 9.85 -4.21
CA PHE A 61 8.39 9.25 -5.43
C PHE A 61 8.58 10.27 -6.56
N ILE A 62 7.56 11.12 -6.82
CA ILE A 62 7.63 12.21 -7.80
C ILE A 62 8.82 13.12 -7.50
N ILE A 63 9.06 13.42 -6.22
CA ILE A 63 10.17 14.26 -5.76
C ILE A 63 11.54 13.60 -6.05
N ARG A 64 11.64 12.26 -6.02
CA ARG A 64 12.90 11.51 -6.22
C ARG A 64 13.26 11.20 -7.68
N GLY A 65 12.34 11.42 -8.62
CA GLY A 65 12.63 11.59 -10.06
C GLY A 65 13.17 10.39 -10.86
N THR A 66 13.49 9.26 -10.23
CA THR A 66 14.08 8.08 -10.88
C THR A 66 13.17 6.85 -10.79
N LEU A 67 12.79 6.30 -11.95
CA LEU A 67 11.90 5.13 -12.07
C LEU A 67 12.72 3.87 -12.35
N SER A 68 13.06 3.09 -11.33
CA SER A 68 13.57 1.73 -11.61
C SER A 68 12.43 0.81 -12.08
N PRO A 69 12.69 -0.20 -12.93
CA PRO A 69 11.66 -1.14 -13.39
C PRO A 69 10.90 -1.81 -12.24
N THR A 70 11.59 -2.11 -11.13
CA THR A 70 10.99 -2.69 -9.92
C THR A 70 9.92 -1.77 -9.32
N GLN A 71 10.14 -0.46 -9.34
CA GLN A 71 9.21 0.49 -8.73
C GLN A 71 7.93 0.66 -9.54
N ARG A 72 7.98 0.48 -10.86
CA ARG A 72 6.78 0.45 -11.72
C ARG A 72 5.88 -0.71 -11.32
N ILE A 73 6.46 -1.89 -11.14
CA ILE A 73 5.73 -3.11 -10.71
C ILE A 73 5.11 -2.91 -9.33
N SER A 74 5.86 -2.38 -8.35
CA SER A 74 5.32 -2.13 -7.01
C SER A 74 4.10 -1.19 -7.03
N ARG A 75 4.12 -0.16 -7.88
CA ARG A 75 3.00 0.77 -8.02
C ARG A 75 1.78 0.16 -8.70
N HIS A 76 1.99 -0.67 -9.73
CA HIS A 76 0.90 -1.40 -10.39
C HIS A 76 0.27 -2.41 -9.43
N LEU A 77 1.10 -3.18 -8.71
CA LEU A 77 0.61 -4.10 -7.69
C LEU A 77 -0.17 -3.37 -6.61
N TRP A 78 0.32 -2.25 -6.08
CA TRP A 78 -0.39 -1.48 -5.07
C TRP A 78 -1.75 -0.98 -5.59
N ARG A 79 -1.79 -0.39 -6.80
CA ARG A 79 -3.04 0.12 -7.38
C ARG A 79 -4.06 -1.00 -7.65
N MET A 80 -3.63 -2.16 -8.14
CA MET A 80 -4.52 -3.30 -8.39
C MET A 80 -4.96 -4.01 -7.10
N CYS A 81 -4.01 -4.30 -6.19
CA CYS A 81 -4.32 -5.00 -4.95
C CYS A 81 -5.16 -4.15 -4.01
N PHE A 82 -4.93 -2.83 -3.96
CA PHE A 82 -5.76 -1.93 -3.15
C PHE A 82 -7.19 -1.84 -3.71
N ALA A 83 -7.36 -1.73 -5.03
CA ALA A 83 -8.68 -1.76 -5.65
C ALA A 83 -9.39 -3.10 -5.37
N PHE A 84 -8.66 -4.22 -5.43
CA PHE A 84 -9.20 -5.54 -5.12
C PHE A 84 -9.56 -5.71 -3.64
N PHE A 85 -8.79 -5.13 -2.72
CA PHE A 85 -9.13 -5.05 -1.29
C PHE A 85 -10.42 -4.26 -1.06
N VAL A 86 -10.56 -3.08 -1.69
CA VAL A 86 -11.78 -2.27 -1.56
C VAL A 86 -12.99 -2.99 -2.17
N ALA A 87 -12.82 -3.65 -3.31
CA ALA A 87 -13.88 -4.42 -3.96
C ALA A 87 -14.33 -5.61 -3.10
N THR A 88 -13.39 -6.43 -2.62
CA THR A 88 -13.69 -7.57 -1.74
C THR A 88 -14.25 -7.12 -0.39
N GLY A 89 -13.73 -6.04 0.20
CA GLY A 89 -14.31 -5.41 1.39
C GLY A 89 -15.74 -4.92 1.16
N SER A 90 -16.01 -4.25 0.03
CA SER A 90 -17.35 -3.78 -0.32
C SER A 90 -18.33 -4.93 -0.55
N PHE A 91 -17.86 -6.02 -1.17
CA PHE A 91 -18.68 -7.20 -1.44
C PHE A 91 -18.96 -8.02 -0.17
N PHE A 92 -17.94 -8.33 0.63
CA PHE A 92 -18.08 -9.20 1.80
C PHE A 92 -18.57 -8.47 3.05
N LEU A 93 -18.14 -7.23 3.31
CA LEU A 93 -18.57 -6.45 4.48
C LEU A 93 -19.68 -5.46 4.14
N GLY A 94 -19.66 -4.84 2.96
CA GLY A 94 -20.68 -3.87 2.55
C GLY A 94 -22.03 -4.49 2.20
N GLN A 95 -22.04 -5.74 1.71
CA GLN A 95 -23.25 -6.45 1.26
C GLN A 95 -23.54 -7.71 2.09
N GLN A 96 -23.29 -7.68 3.41
CA GLN A 96 -23.64 -8.79 4.33
C GLN A 96 -25.12 -9.21 4.23
N LYS A 97 -26.01 -8.30 3.82
CA LYS A 97 -27.44 -8.56 3.64
C LYS A 97 -27.77 -9.51 2.47
N VAL A 98 -26.87 -9.73 1.52
CA VAL A 98 -27.10 -10.64 0.38
C VAL A 98 -26.47 -12.01 0.61
N MET A 99 -25.64 -12.14 1.66
CA MET A 99 -24.95 -13.38 2.02
C MET A 99 -25.90 -14.38 2.71
N PRO A 100 -25.75 -15.69 2.46
CA PRO A 100 -26.54 -16.74 3.12
C PRO A 100 -26.45 -16.65 4.64
N HIS A 101 -27.54 -17.01 5.33
CA HIS A 101 -27.63 -16.88 6.80
C HIS A 101 -26.54 -17.65 7.55
N ALA A 102 -25.98 -18.71 6.95
CA ALA A 102 -24.92 -19.54 7.50
C ALA A 102 -23.54 -18.85 7.55
N VAL A 103 -23.30 -17.81 6.74
CA VAL A 103 -21.99 -17.13 6.64
C VAL A 103 -22.01 -15.67 7.10
N ARG A 104 -23.19 -15.08 7.32
CA ARG A 104 -23.33 -13.72 7.89
C ARG A 104 -22.64 -13.61 9.25
N GLY A 105 -21.85 -12.56 9.44
CA GLY A 105 -21.12 -12.33 10.69
C GLY A 105 -19.96 -13.30 10.96
N SER A 106 -19.68 -14.25 10.05
CA SER A 106 -18.56 -15.17 10.22
C SER A 106 -17.21 -14.43 10.13
N PRO A 107 -16.25 -14.71 11.03
CA PRO A 107 -14.89 -14.17 10.93
C PRO A 107 -14.19 -14.55 9.61
N ILE A 108 -14.66 -15.58 8.91
CA ILE A 108 -14.14 -15.99 7.60
C ILE A 108 -14.29 -14.88 6.54
N LEU A 109 -15.36 -14.08 6.62
CA LEU A 109 -15.60 -12.98 5.68
C LEU A 109 -14.63 -11.81 5.92
N PHE A 110 -14.23 -11.57 7.17
CA PHE A 110 -13.18 -10.62 7.51
C PHE A 110 -11.83 -11.11 7.00
N VAL A 111 -11.50 -12.38 7.19
CA VAL A 111 -10.25 -12.96 6.67
C VAL A 111 -10.19 -12.84 5.15
N LEU A 112 -11.28 -13.18 4.44
CA LEU A 112 -11.33 -13.04 2.98
C LEU A 112 -11.20 -11.59 2.52
N ALA A 113 -11.88 -10.66 3.18
CA ALA A 113 -11.82 -9.24 2.84
C ALA A 113 -10.44 -8.64 3.10
N PHE A 114 -9.76 -9.01 4.18
CA PHE A 114 -8.43 -8.48 4.53
C PHE A 114 -7.27 -9.29 3.92
N SER A 115 -7.52 -10.48 3.37
CA SER A 115 -6.49 -11.32 2.74
C SER A 115 -5.69 -10.61 1.64
N PRO A 116 -6.30 -9.82 0.72
CA PRO A 116 -5.55 -9.16 -0.34
C PRO A 116 -4.65 -8.06 0.24
N PHE A 117 -5.10 -7.42 1.32
CA PHE A 117 -4.35 -6.38 2.01
C PHE A 117 -3.12 -6.94 2.73
N ALA A 118 -3.28 -8.06 3.43
CA ALA A 118 -2.19 -8.77 4.09
C ALA A 118 -1.15 -9.27 3.07
N LEU A 119 -1.61 -9.84 1.95
CA LEU A 119 -0.74 -10.37 0.90
C LEU A 119 0.02 -9.24 0.18
N MET A 120 -0.63 -8.09 -0.03
CA MET A 120 0.00 -6.88 -0.56
C MET A 120 1.06 -6.31 0.39
N LEU A 121 0.76 -6.16 1.69
CA LEU A 121 1.72 -5.69 2.70
C LEU A 121 2.93 -6.63 2.79
N PHE A 122 2.67 -7.93 2.88
CA PHE A 122 3.69 -8.96 2.89
C PHE A 122 4.61 -8.85 1.67
N TRP A 123 4.04 -8.78 0.46
CA TRP A 123 4.82 -8.72 -0.77
C TRP A 123 5.62 -7.42 -0.89
N LEU A 124 5.06 -6.29 -0.46
CA LEU A 124 5.71 -4.98 -0.56
C LEU A 124 6.86 -4.83 0.46
N VAL A 125 6.70 -5.40 1.65
CA VAL A 125 7.76 -5.59 2.65
C VAL A 125 8.82 -6.51 2.06
N TRP A 126 8.45 -7.71 1.60
CA TRP A 126 9.38 -8.70 1.06
C TRP A 126 10.24 -8.16 -0.09
N VAL A 127 9.64 -7.51 -1.10
CA VAL A 127 10.38 -6.94 -2.25
C VAL A 127 11.35 -5.85 -1.83
N ARG A 128 11.02 -5.06 -0.79
CA ARG A 128 11.94 -4.04 -0.26
C ARG A 128 13.09 -4.66 0.53
N PHE A 129 12.81 -5.64 1.39
CA PHE A 129 13.83 -6.28 2.21
C PHE A 129 14.73 -7.22 1.40
N SER A 130 14.22 -7.90 0.38
CA SER A 130 14.99 -8.80 -0.48
C SER A 130 16.13 -8.09 -1.21
N LYS A 131 15.96 -6.80 -1.57
CA LYS A 131 17.04 -5.99 -2.16
C LYS A 131 18.14 -5.68 -1.14
N MET A 132 17.76 -5.40 0.10
CA MET A 132 18.70 -5.10 1.19
C MET A 132 19.55 -6.33 1.53
N ILE A 133 18.91 -7.50 1.61
CA ILE A 133 19.57 -8.79 1.88
C ILE A 133 20.53 -9.15 0.74
N SER A 134 20.16 -8.89 -0.52
CA SER A 134 21.02 -9.16 -1.68
C SER A 134 22.26 -8.26 -1.70
N GLY A 135 22.11 -6.99 -1.31
CA GLY A 135 23.24 -6.05 -1.18
C GLY A 135 24.22 -6.47 -0.07
N LEU A 136 23.70 -6.98 1.05
CA LEU A 136 24.54 -7.49 2.13
C LEU A 136 25.37 -8.70 1.69
N LYS A 137 24.78 -9.64 0.94
CA LYS A 137 25.49 -10.80 0.38
C LYS A 137 26.60 -10.40 -0.62
N LEU A 138 26.38 -9.33 -1.39
CA LEU A 138 27.38 -8.82 -2.35
C LEU A 138 28.59 -8.19 -1.65
N LEU A 139 28.38 -7.50 -0.53
CA LEU A 139 29.46 -6.92 0.28
C LEU A 139 30.26 -8.03 0.98
N ASP A 140 29.58 -9.03 1.52
CA ASP A 140 30.19 -10.19 2.17
C ASP A 140 31.07 -10.98 1.19
N ALA A 141 30.58 -11.19 -0.03
CA ALA A 141 31.33 -11.82 -1.12
C ALA A 141 32.55 -10.98 -1.58
N ALA A 142 32.44 -9.66 -1.60
CA ALA A 142 33.55 -8.76 -1.95
C ALA A 142 34.62 -8.68 -0.84
N SER A 143 34.25 -8.87 0.42
CA SER A 143 35.21 -8.99 1.53
C SER A 143 35.88 -10.36 1.62
N ALA A 144 35.24 -11.41 1.09
CA ALA A 144 35.78 -12.76 1.07
C ALA A 144 36.75 -13.03 -0.11
N SER A 145 36.76 -12.17 -1.13
CA SER A 145 37.73 -12.30 -2.23
C SER A 145 39.15 -11.95 -1.76
N PRO A 146 40.14 -12.86 -1.92
CA PRO A 146 41.51 -12.61 -1.49
C PRO A 146 42.13 -11.44 -2.27
N PRO A 147 43.07 -10.68 -1.66
CA PRO A 147 43.72 -9.57 -2.33
C PRO A 147 44.38 -10.06 -3.62
N ARG A 148 44.08 -9.37 -4.73
CA ARG A 148 44.71 -9.63 -6.04
C ARG A 148 46.22 -9.52 -5.84
N PRO A 149 47.03 -10.54 -6.20
CA PRO A 149 48.47 -10.43 -6.09
C PRO A 149 48.91 -9.30 -7.01
N HIS A 150 49.31 -8.17 -6.41
CA HIS A 150 50.04 -7.15 -7.14
C HIS A 150 51.33 -7.82 -7.57
N GLY A 151 51.42 -8.11 -8.87
CA GLY A 151 52.63 -8.62 -9.48
C GLY A 151 53.78 -7.71 -9.10
N MET A 152 54.71 -8.27 -8.34
CA MET A 152 56.09 -7.83 -8.32
C MET A 152 56.57 -7.89 -9.77
N THR A 153 56.50 -6.78 -10.49
CA THR A 153 57.43 -6.56 -11.60
C THR A 153 58.69 -6.02 -10.93
N GLU A 154 59.56 -6.97 -10.62
CA GLU A 154 60.92 -6.73 -10.18
C GLU A 154 61.67 -5.86 -11.20
N SER A 155 62.52 -5.01 -10.62
CA SER A 155 63.71 -4.30 -11.14
C SER A 155 64.17 -4.58 -12.57
#